data_AF-A0A9W9NQ84-F1
#
_entry.id   AF-A0A9W9NQ84-F1
#
_cell.length_a   1.000
_cell.length_b   1.000
_cell.length_c   1.000
_cell.angle_alpha   90.00
_cell.angle_beta   90.00
_cell.angle_gamma   90.00
#
_symmetry.space_group_name_H-M   'P 1'
#
loop_
_entity.id
_entity.type
_entity.pdbx_description
1 polymer ?
#
loop_
_entity_poly.entity_id
_entity_poly.type
_entity_poly.pdbx_seq_one_letter_code
_entity_poly.pdbx_strand_id
1 'polypeptide(L)'
;MRSVMDHVVEEFARLYSTHPDAVRRARRAHAIEPEIFAGDDWVAGTVGDLQGEQEPEIGKGIAELRSLDWKYTQTPQFTFSTYPIEQDPRERPPLSPSLPLSTRVFIRCKHGAIIESNISVSAESFTASEQARSIHDLLQGQKLHEMTIERWSDTFRQGLGPHQVDGAVVENLSNHVGALLGGS
;
A
#
# COMPACT_ATOMS: atom_id res chain seq x y z
N MET A 1 26.42 4.87 -20.36
CA MET A 1 26.32 4.69 -18.89
C MET A 1 27.68 4.78 -18.21
N ARG A 2 28.68 3.94 -18.55
CA ARG A 2 30.07 4.03 -17.99
C ARG A 2 30.70 5.42 -18.07
N SER A 3 30.69 6.04 -19.26
CA SER A 3 31.24 7.39 -19.44
C SER A 3 30.61 8.44 -18.53
N VAL A 4 29.30 8.34 -18.21
CA VAL A 4 28.64 9.29 -17.30
C VAL A 4 29.13 9.11 -15.86
N MET A 5 29.26 7.86 -15.41
CA MET A 5 29.78 7.56 -14.07
C MET A 5 31.23 8.00 -13.90
N ASP A 6 32.07 7.84 -14.93
CA ASP A 6 33.47 8.27 -14.88
C ASP A 6 33.59 9.79 -14.66
N HIS A 7 32.78 10.59 -15.36
CA HIS A 7 32.75 12.05 -15.16
C HIS A 7 32.22 12.45 -13.78
N VAL A 8 31.21 11.74 -13.26
CA VAL A 8 30.67 11.99 -11.90
C VAL A 8 31.75 11.71 -10.85
N VAL A 9 32.45 10.58 -10.96
CA VAL A 9 33.53 10.21 -10.04
C VAL A 9 34.68 11.23 -10.12
N GLU A 10 35.02 11.73 -11.30
CA GLU A 10 36.03 12.79 -11.47
C GLU A 10 35.66 14.11 -10.80
N GLU A 11 34.42 14.57 -10.98
CA GLU A 11 33.98 15.84 -10.38
C GLU A 11 33.89 15.75 -8.85
N PHE A 12 33.39 14.64 -8.31
CA PHE A 12 33.40 14.42 -6.86
C PHE A 12 34.83 14.35 -6.30
N ALA A 13 35.73 13.65 -6.99
CA ALA A 13 37.13 13.58 -6.57
C ALA A 13 37.80 14.95 -6.55
N ARG A 14 37.50 15.80 -7.54
CA ARG A 14 37.98 17.19 -7.59
C ARG A 14 37.39 18.02 -6.46
N LEU A 15 36.08 17.93 -6.23
CA LEU A 15 35.37 18.70 -5.21
C LEU A 15 35.88 18.40 -3.79
N TYR A 16 36.12 17.13 -3.49
CA TYR A 16 36.53 16.68 -2.16
C TYR A 16 38.04 16.45 -2.01
N SER A 17 38.84 16.83 -3.02
CA SER A 17 40.29 16.57 -3.05
C SER A 17 40.65 15.12 -2.73
N THR A 18 39.86 14.18 -3.26
CA THR A 18 39.97 12.76 -2.94
C THR A 18 41.24 12.16 -3.52
N HIS A 19 41.88 11.25 -2.78
CA HIS A 19 43.12 10.60 -3.18
C HIS A 19 43.01 9.89 -4.55
N PRO A 20 44.01 9.99 -5.46
CA PRO A 20 43.95 9.42 -6.81
C PRO A 20 43.70 7.91 -6.85
N ASP A 21 44.17 7.18 -5.84
CA ASP A 21 43.92 5.73 -5.75
C ASP A 21 42.47 5.40 -5.43
N ALA A 22 41.77 6.22 -4.64
CA ALA A 22 40.33 6.07 -4.40
C ALA A 22 39.56 6.18 -5.73
N VAL A 23 39.93 7.13 -6.58
CA VAL A 23 39.34 7.34 -7.91
C VAL A 23 39.56 6.12 -8.81
N ARG A 24 40.79 5.60 -8.85
CA ARG A 24 41.12 4.39 -9.65
C ARG A 24 40.33 3.18 -9.18
N ARG A 25 40.15 3.01 -7.87
CA ARG A 25 39.37 1.91 -7.29
C ARG A 25 37.88 2.08 -7.54
N ALA A 26 37.32 3.27 -7.38
CA ALA A 26 35.92 3.56 -7.67
C ALA A 26 35.54 3.25 -9.13
N ARG A 27 36.41 3.60 -10.09
CA ARG A 27 36.19 3.25 -11.51
C ARG A 27 36.23 1.74 -11.78
N ARG A 28 36.97 0.98 -10.97
CA ARG A 28 37.08 -0.48 -11.07
C ARG A 28 36.02 -1.23 -10.27
N ALA A 29 35.36 -0.58 -9.31
CA ALA A 29 34.35 -1.19 -8.45
C ALA A 29 33.13 -1.75 -9.24
N HIS A 30 32.89 -1.28 -10.47
CA HIS A 30 31.89 -1.84 -11.38
C HIS A 30 32.30 -3.16 -12.06
N ALA A 31 33.54 -3.61 -11.92
CA ALA A 31 34.11 -4.73 -12.69
C ALA A 31 34.54 -5.93 -11.83
N ILE A 32 34.57 -5.79 -10.49
CA ILE A 32 35.08 -6.81 -9.55
C ILE A 32 34.06 -6.95 -8.41
N GLU A 33 33.99 -8.14 -7.80
CA GLU A 33 33.21 -8.47 -6.60
C GLU A 33 33.29 -7.38 -5.50
N PRO A 34 32.29 -7.27 -4.61
CA PRO A 34 32.17 -6.17 -3.65
C PRO A 34 33.29 -6.20 -2.61
N GLU A 35 34.42 -5.57 -2.94
CA GLU A 35 35.55 -5.35 -2.05
C GLU A 35 35.60 -3.89 -1.60
N ILE A 36 35.82 -3.70 -0.30
CA ILE A 36 36.06 -2.39 0.31
C ILE A 36 37.58 -2.19 0.43
N PHE A 37 38.08 -1.09 -0.12
CA PHE A 37 39.47 -0.69 -0.02
C PHE A 37 39.59 0.58 0.81
N ALA A 38 40.62 0.64 1.66
CA ALA A 38 40.93 1.81 2.48
C ALA A 38 42.40 2.20 2.31
N GLY A 39 42.68 3.50 2.32
CA GLY A 39 43.99 4.09 2.55
C GLY A 39 43.99 4.88 3.87
N ASP A 40 45.02 5.70 4.07
CA ASP A 40 45.20 6.45 5.33
C ASP A 40 44.06 7.46 5.60
N ASP A 41 43.48 8.05 4.55
CA ASP A 41 42.44 9.09 4.62
C ASP A 41 41.25 8.86 3.65
N TRP A 42 41.16 7.70 3.00
CA TRP A 42 40.12 7.41 2.01
C TRP A 42 39.61 5.98 2.07
N VAL A 43 38.35 5.79 1.66
CA VAL A 43 37.71 4.48 1.46
C VAL A 43 37.02 4.46 0.09
N ALA A 44 37.14 3.36 -0.64
CA ALA A 44 36.43 3.13 -1.90
C ALA A 44 35.98 1.67 -1.99
N GLY A 45 34.71 1.44 -2.30
CA GLY A 45 34.14 0.11 -2.48
C GLY A 45 32.66 0.19 -2.85
N THR A 46 32.05 -0.95 -3.15
CA THR A 46 30.60 -1.05 -3.33
C THR A 46 29.94 -1.57 -2.06
N VAL A 47 28.90 -0.89 -1.60
CA VAL A 47 28.03 -1.36 -0.52
C VAL A 47 26.81 -1.99 -1.16
N GLY A 48 26.63 -3.30 -1.00
CA GLY A 48 25.44 -4.03 -1.44
C GLY A 48 24.46 -4.24 -0.28
N ASP A 49 23.34 -4.90 -0.57
CA ASP A 49 22.28 -5.16 0.42
C ASP A 49 22.82 -5.85 1.69
N LEU A 50 23.70 -6.83 1.53
CA LEU A 50 24.34 -7.54 2.66
C LEU A 50 25.14 -6.62 3.57
N GLN A 51 25.89 -5.66 3.02
CA GLN A 51 26.67 -4.71 3.82
C GLN A 51 25.77 -3.61 4.42
N GLY A 52 24.73 -3.18 3.71
CA GLY A 52 23.75 -2.24 4.22
C GLY A 52 22.93 -2.81 5.39
N GLU A 53 22.58 -4.09 5.34
CA GLU A 53 21.87 -4.78 6.43
C GLU A 53 22.74 -4.99 7.69
N GLN A 54 24.07 -4.93 7.57
CA GLN A 54 25.01 -5.05 8.70
C GLN A 54 25.20 -3.73 9.48
N GLU A 55 24.84 -2.59 8.88
CA GLU A 55 24.84 -1.30 9.56
C GLU A 55 23.46 -1.10 10.22
N PRO A 56 23.36 -0.89 11.55
CA PRO A 56 22.09 -0.86 12.26
C PRO A 56 21.06 0.19 11.78
N GLU A 57 21.50 1.40 11.44
CA GLU A 57 20.60 2.48 10.99
C GLU A 57 20.09 2.22 9.56
N ILE A 58 20.97 1.77 8.66
CA ILE A 58 20.62 1.41 7.28
C ILE A 58 19.72 0.16 7.29
N GLY A 59 20.08 -0.87 8.05
CA GLY A 59 19.29 -2.08 8.19
C GLY A 59 17.88 -1.79 8.73
N LYS A 60 17.75 -0.88 9.69
CA LYS A 60 16.45 -0.41 10.19
C LYS A 60 15.64 0.28 9.09
N GLY A 61 16.26 1.17 8.31
CA GLY A 61 15.62 1.83 7.18
C GLY A 61 15.15 0.84 6.10
N ILE A 62 15.98 -0.15 5.75
CA ILE A 62 15.63 -1.22 4.80
C ILE A 62 14.44 -2.03 5.33
N ALA A 63 14.47 -2.42 6.61
CA ALA A 63 13.38 -3.16 7.24
C ALA A 63 12.06 -2.36 7.22
N GLU A 64 12.13 -1.06 7.51
CA GLU A 64 10.99 -0.14 7.42
C GLU A 64 10.43 -0.09 6.00
N LEU A 65 11.27 0.16 4.99
CA LEU A 65 10.88 0.22 3.58
C LEU A 65 10.23 -1.08 3.07
N ARG A 66 10.65 -2.23 3.63
CA ARG A 66 10.09 -3.55 3.29
C ARG A 66 8.78 -3.87 4.01
N SER A 67 8.47 -3.17 5.11
CA SER A 67 7.27 -3.42 5.93
C SER A 67 5.97 -3.15 5.15
N LEU A 68 4.91 -3.87 5.49
CA LEU A 68 3.58 -3.65 4.90
C LEU A 68 3.03 -2.28 5.29
N ASP A 69 3.30 -1.83 6.51
CA ASP A 69 2.92 -0.51 6.97
C ASP A 69 3.54 0.57 6.10
N TRP A 70 4.84 0.53 5.83
CA TRP A 70 5.45 1.48 4.88
C TRP A 70 4.85 1.38 3.49
N LYS A 71 4.61 0.17 2.96
CA LYS A 71 4.07 0.00 1.60
C LYS A 71 2.65 0.57 1.44
N TYR A 72 1.77 0.38 2.43
CA TYR A 72 0.35 0.68 2.29
C TYR A 72 -0.10 1.97 2.95
N THR A 73 0.63 2.48 3.96
CA THR A 73 0.25 3.71 4.67
C THR A 73 0.70 4.99 3.98
N GLN A 74 1.56 4.89 2.96
CA GLN A 74 1.97 6.02 2.12
C GLN A 74 0.87 6.46 1.15
N THR A 75 -0.20 5.66 1.00
CA THR A 75 -1.32 5.99 0.12
C THR A 75 -2.04 7.24 0.63
N PRO A 76 -2.16 8.31 -0.18
CA PRO A 76 -2.97 9.47 0.16
C PRO A 76 -4.42 9.09 0.41
N GLN A 77 -5.22 10.03 0.91
CA GLN A 77 -6.64 9.80 1.07
C GLN A 77 -7.29 9.49 -0.29
N PHE A 78 -8.08 8.42 -0.34
CA PHE A 78 -8.89 8.08 -1.52
C PHE A 78 -10.28 7.61 -1.12
N THR A 79 -11.19 7.56 -2.08
CA THR A 79 -12.57 7.12 -1.88
C THR A 79 -12.96 6.14 -2.97
N PHE A 80 -13.55 5.03 -2.54
CA PHE A 80 -14.21 4.05 -3.40
C PHE A 80 -15.72 4.20 -3.22
N SER A 81 -16.46 4.22 -4.33
CA SER A 81 -17.93 4.25 -4.27
C SER A 81 -18.57 3.62 -5.49
N THR A 82 -19.61 2.80 -5.28
CA THR A 82 -20.43 2.17 -6.32
C THR A 82 -21.56 3.06 -6.82
N TYR A 83 -21.68 4.28 -6.32
CA TYR A 83 -22.64 5.27 -6.77
C TYR A 83 -21.98 6.65 -6.91
N PRO A 84 -22.55 7.57 -7.71
CA PRO A 84 -22.07 8.95 -7.78
C PRO A 84 -22.17 9.64 -6.43
N ILE A 85 -21.14 10.42 -6.08
CA ILE A 85 -21.11 11.24 -4.87
C ILE A 85 -20.90 12.71 -5.25
N GLU A 86 -21.17 13.64 -4.33
CA GLU A 86 -21.04 15.08 -4.62
C GLU A 86 -19.64 15.46 -5.14
N GLN A 87 -18.60 14.88 -4.54
CA GLN A 87 -17.20 15.15 -4.92
C GLN A 87 -16.80 14.46 -6.25
N ASP A 88 -17.56 13.45 -6.68
CA ASP A 88 -17.32 12.69 -7.90
C ASP A 88 -18.67 12.23 -8.51
N PRO A 89 -19.31 13.09 -9.33
CA PRO A 89 -20.63 12.83 -9.87
C PRO A 89 -20.63 11.87 -11.07
N ARG A 90 -19.48 11.30 -11.44
CA ARG A 90 -19.37 10.40 -12.58
C ARG A 90 -20.18 9.13 -12.34
N GLU A 91 -20.96 8.73 -13.35
CA GLU A 91 -21.72 7.47 -13.33
C GLU A 91 -20.80 6.27 -13.09
N ARG A 92 -21.30 5.32 -12.29
CA ARG A 92 -20.58 4.10 -11.96
C ARG A 92 -21.05 2.95 -12.83
N PRO A 93 -20.17 1.99 -13.17
CA PRO A 93 -20.59 0.76 -13.80
C PRO A 93 -21.67 0.07 -12.96
N PRO A 94 -22.63 -0.61 -13.60
CA PRO A 94 -23.64 -1.36 -12.88
C PRO A 94 -22.98 -2.47 -12.05
N LEU A 95 -23.56 -2.73 -10.88
CA LEU A 95 -23.14 -3.84 -10.03
C LEU A 95 -23.44 -5.19 -10.69
N SER A 96 -22.76 -6.23 -10.20
CA SER A 96 -23.04 -7.61 -10.62
C SER A 96 -24.54 -7.92 -10.44
N PRO A 97 -25.18 -8.65 -11.37
CA PRO A 97 -26.57 -9.10 -11.23
C PRO A 97 -26.81 -9.97 -9.99
N SER A 98 -25.75 -10.53 -9.40
CA SER A 98 -25.82 -11.30 -8.15
C SER A 98 -26.01 -10.45 -6.90
N LEU A 99 -25.92 -9.11 -7.01
CA LEU A 99 -26.17 -8.17 -5.93
C LEU A 99 -27.51 -7.45 -6.14
N PRO A 100 -28.24 -7.13 -5.05
CA PRO A 100 -29.40 -6.24 -5.14
C PRO A 100 -29.06 -4.91 -5.81
N LEU A 101 -29.97 -4.38 -6.64
CA LEU A 101 -29.79 -3.07 -7.28
C LEU A 101 -29.70 -1.91 -6.28
N SER A 102 -30.23 -2.12 -5.08
CA SER A 102 -30.13 -1.20 -3.95
C SER A 102 -28.76 -1.21 -3.26
N THR A 103 -27.87 -2.13 -3.62
CA THR A 103 -26.56 -2.23 -2.99
C THR A 103 -25.74 -0.97 -3.21
N ARG A 104 -25.28 -0.40 -2.10
CA ARG A 104 -24.41 0.78 -2.07
C ARG A 104 -23.18 0.44 -1.26
N VAL A 105 -22.02 0.72 -1.83
CA VAL A 105 -20.74 0.59 -1.15
C VAL A 105 -20.03 1.92 -1.29
N PHE A 106 -19.66 2.49 -0.16
CA PHE A 106 -18.81 3.66 -0.06
C PHE A 106 -17.77 3.39 1.02
N ILE A 107 -16.49 3.62 0.70
CA ILE A 107 -15.37 3.47 1.62
C ILE A 107 -14.40 4.62 1.37
N ARG A 108 -14.00 5.31 2.43
CA ARG A 108 -12.92 6.30 2.39
C ARG A 108 -11.77 5.82 3.25
N CYS A 109 -10.58 5.83 2.65
CA CYS A 109 -9.36 5.43 3.33
C CYS A 109 -8.37 6.58 3.40
N LYS A 110 -7.59 6.63 4.48
CA LYS A 110 -6.47 7.56 4.67
C LYS A 110 -5.35 6.86 5.41
N HIS A 111 -4.12 6.99 4.92
CA HIS A 111 -2.95 6.30 5.46
C HIS A 111 -3.16 4.78 5.59
N GLY A 112 -3.79 4.17 4.59
CA GLY A 112 -4.06 2.73 4.57
C GLY A 112 -5.17 2.25 5.52
N ALA A 113 -5.80 3.12 6.32
CA ALA A 113 -6.90 2.78 7.22
C ALA A 113 -8.25 3.28 6.69
N ILE A 114 -9.31 2.52 6.96
CA ILE A 114 -10.70 2.92 6.67
C ILE A 114 -11.14 3.96 7.69
N ILE A 115 -11.46 5.16 7.23
CA ILE A 115 -11.88 6.29 8.09
C ILE A 115 -13.38 6.56 8.01
N GLU A 116 -14.03 6.14 6.92
CA GLU A 116 -15.47 6.27 6.73
C GLU A 116 -15.97 5.13 5.84
N SER A 117 -17.14 4.60 6.13
CA SER A 117 -17.82 3.64 5.28
C SER A 117 -19.33 3.81 5.35
N ASN A 118 -19.99 3.57 4.23
CA ASN A 118 -21.44 3.52 4.12
C ASN A 118 -21.78 2.37 3.17
N ILE A 119 -22.16 1.23 3.76
CA ILE A 119 -22.37 -0.02 3.03
C ILE A 119 -23.75 -0.55 3.39
N SER A 120 -24.58 -0.80 2.38
CA SER A 120 -25.92 -1.36 2.57
C SER A 120 -26.35 -2.14 1.34
N VAL A 121 -27.29 -3.05 1.53
CA VAL A 121 -27.92 -3.83 0.45
C VAL A 121 -29.43 -3.60 0.37
N SER A 122 -30.04 -3.01 1.40
CA SER A 122 -31.48 -2.76 1.45
C SER A 122 -31.91 -1.55 0.62
N ALA A 123 -33.06 -1.65 -0.02
CA ALA A 123 -33.75 -0.51 -0.62
C ALA A 123 -34.48 0.36 0.43
N GLU A 124 -34.79 -0.22 1.60
CA GLU A 124 -35.50 0.47 2.68
C GLU A 124 -34.54 1.38 3.44
N SER A 125 -34.87 2.67 3.52
CA SER A 125 -33.98 3.71 4.03
C SER A 125 -33.56 3.48 5.47
N PHE A 126 -34.49 3.02 6.32
CA PHE A 126 -34.18 2.75 7.72
C PHE A 126 -33.19 1.58 7.86
N THR A 127 -33.49 0.45 7.22
CA THR A 127 -32.62 -0.73 7.21
C THR A 127 -31.26 -0.44 6.59
N ALA A 128 -31.20 0.30 5.47
CA ALA A 128 -29.95 0.67 4.83
C ALA A 128 -29.07 1.52 5.77
N SER A 129 -29.69 2.44 6.52
CA SER A 129 -28.97 3.28 7.49
C SER A 129 -28.42 2.48 8.67
N GLU A 130 -29.19 1.52 9.19
CA GLU A 130 -28.74 0.63 10.27
C GLU A 130 -27.62 -0.32 9.80
N GLN A 131 -27.75 -0.91 8.60
CA GLN A 131 -26.70 -1.71 7.96
C GLN A 131 -25.40 -0.91 7.80
N ALA A 132 -25.51 0.31 7.27
CA ALA A 132 -24.36 1.18 7.06
C ALA A 132 -23.66 1.53 8.38
N ARG A 133 -24.43 1.85 9.44
CA ARG A 133 -23.86 2.13 10.76
C ARG A 133 -23.16 0.91 11.34
N SER A 134 -23.82 -0.25 11.34
CA SER A 134 -23.26 -1.48 11.92
C SER A 134 -21.98 -1.92 11.21
N ILE A 135 -21.95 -1.84 9.87
CA ILE A 135 -20.74 -2.14 9.11
C ILE A 135 -19.66 -1.08 9.35
N HIS A 136 -20.03 0.19 9.49
CA HIS A 136 -19.07 1.25 9.78
C HIS A 136 -18.35 1.03 11.10
N ASP A 137 -19.09 0.71 12.17
CA ASP A 137 -18.52 0.45 13.50
C ASP A 137 -17.51 -0.71 13.48
N LEU A 138 -17.69 -1.70 12.59
CA LEU A 138 -16.77 -2.83 12.43
C LEU A 138 -15.53 -2.47 11.60
N LEU A 139 -15.68 -1.60 10.59
CA LEU A 139 -14.62 -1.25 9.65
C LEU A 139 -13.77 -0.06 10.08
N GLN A 140 -14.29 0.82 10.92
CA GLN A 140 -13.59 2.04 11.30
C GLN A 140 -12.23 1.73 11.94
N GLY A 141 -11.16 2.29 11.36
CA GLY A 141 -9.79 2.10 11.81
C GLY A 141 -9.12 0.81 11.33
N GLN A 142 -9.84 -0.10 10.66
CA GLN A 142 -9.24 -1.29 10.07
C GLN A 142 -8.27 -0.90 8.95
N LYS A 143 -7.13 -1.60 8.89
CA LYS A 143 -6.14 -1.44 7.81
C LYS A 143 -6.65 -2.15 6.56
N LEU A 144 -6.82 -1.42 5.47
CA LEU A 144 -7.40 -1.95 4.23
C LEU A 144 -6.60 -3.15 3.69
N HIS A 145 -5.27 -3.09 3.75
CA HIS A 145 -4.40 -4.16 3.27
C HIS A 145 -4.44 -5.44 4.13
N GLU A 146 -5.08 -5.39 5.29
CA GLU A 146 -5.32 -6.57 6.13
C GLU A 146 -6.74 -7.13 5.93
N MET A 147 -7.56 -6.53 5.05
CA MET A 147 -8.93 -6.97 4.80
C MET A 147 -8.98 -8.08 3.76
N THR A 148 -8.77 -9.32 4.21
CA THR A 148 -8.94 -10.53 3.38
C THR A 148 -10.42 -10.78 3.03
N ILE A 149 -10.68 -11.67 2.07
CA ILE A 149 -12.06 -12.05 1.69
C ILE A 149 -12.83 -12.63 2.88
N GLU A 150 -12.15 -13.38 3.75
CA GLU A 150 -12.74 -13.94 4.97
C GLU A 150 -13.13 -12.82 5.94
N ARG A 151 -12.23 -11.84 6.16
CA ARG A 151 -12.52 -10.68 7.02
C ARG A 151 -13.66 -9.83 6.48
N TRP A 152 -13.75 -9.62 5.16
CA TRP A 152 -14.90 -8.97 4.54
C TRP A 152 -16.18 -9.75 4.81
N SER A 153 -16.14 -11.07 4.64
CA SER A 153 -17.29 -11.95 4.85
C SER A 153 -17.77 -11.98 6.28
N ASP A 154 -16.87 -12.04 7.25
CA ASP A 154 -17.21 -11.99 8.67
C ASP A 154 -17.82 -10.62 9.03
N THR A 155 -17.21 -9.54 8.54
CA THR A 155 -17.72 -8.18 8.74
C THR A 155 -19.14 -8.01 8.19
N PHE A 156 -19.39 -8.45 6.95
CA PHE A 156 -20.70 -8.33 6.33
C PHE A 156 -21.72 -9.28 6.97
N ARG A 157 -21.34 -10.49 7.35
CA ARG A 157 -22.21 -11.41 8.09
C ARG A 157 -22.63 -10.82 9.43
N GLN A 158 -21.72 -10.18 10.14
CA GLN A 158 -22.00 -9.54 11.42
C GLN A 158 -22.85 -8.28 11.26
N GLY A 159 -22.49 -7.38 10.33
CA GLY A 159 -23.19 -6.11 10.13
C GLY A 159 -24.54 -6.22 9.42
N LEU A 160 -24.72 -7.22 8.56
CA LEU A 160 -25.98 -7.47 7.85
C LEU A 160 -26.87 -8.52 8.53
N GLY A 161 -26.30 -9.35 9.40
CA GLY A 161 -26.98 -10.44 10.10
C GLY A 161 -28.27 -10.06 10.83
N PRO A 162 -28.33 -8.93 11.57
CA PRO A 162 -29.55 -8.48 12.23
C PRO A 162 -30.73 -8.22 11.28
N HIS A 163 -30.46 -8.04 9.99
CA HIS A 163 -31.43 -7.72 8.96
C HIS A 163 -31.79 -8.91 8.05
N GLN A 164 -31.41 -10.13 8.44
CA GLN A 164 -31.75 -11.39 7.76
C GLN A 164 -31.41 -11.38 6.26
N VAL A 165 -30.29 -10.75 5.89
CA VAL A 165 -29.79 -10.76 4.52
C VAL A 165 -29.35 -12.18 4.15
N ASP A 166 -29.71 -12.62 2.95
CA ASP A 166 -29.31 -13.93 2.40
C ASP A 166 -27.78 -14.09 2.43
N GLY A 167 -27.30 -15.25 2.89
CA GLY A 167 -25.89 -15.58 2.91
C GLY A 167 -25.24 -15.53 1.52
N ALA A 168 -25.99 -15.82 0.45
CA ALA A 168 -25.51 -15.68 -0.91
C ALA A 168 -25.22 -14.21 -1.27
N VAL A 169 -26.03 -13.26 -0.77
CA VAL A 169 -25.79 -11.82 -0.99
C VAL A 169 -24.55 -11.37 -0.24
N VAL A 170 -24.36 -11.86 1.00
CA VAL A 170 -23.15 -11.59 1.79
C VAL A 170 -21.89 -12.06 1.06
N GLU A 171 -21.89 -13.29 0.57
CA GLU A 171 -20.75 -13.87 -0.16
C GLU A 171 -20.45 -13.10 -1.46
N ASN A 172 -21.50 -12.78 -2.23
CA ASN A 172 -21.34 -11.98 -3.45
C ASN A 172 -20.80 -10.57 -3.16
N LEU A 173 -21.23 -9.95 -2.05
CA LEU A 173 -20.74 -8.64 -1.64
C LEU A 173 -19.27 -8.70 -1.21
N SER A 174 -18.90 -9.72 -0.43
CA SER A 174 -17.50 -9.97 -0.05
C SER A 174 -16.60 -10.14 -1.26
N ASN A 175 -17.00 -10.97 -2.21
CA ASN A 175 -16.24 -11.22 -3.42
C ASN A 175 -16.11 -9.94 -4.26
N HIS A 176 -17.19 -9.16 -4.39
CA HIS A 176 -17.18 -7.91 -5.14
C HIS A 176 -16.25 -6.87 -4.50
N VAL A 177 -16.35 -6.67 -3.18
CA VAL A 177 -15.53 -5.69 -2.45
C VAL A 177 -14.07 -6.15 -2.37
N GLY A 178 -13.83 -7.43 -2.09
CA GLY A 178 -12.51 -8.03 -2.01
C GLY A 178 -11.75 -7.95 -3.33
N ALA A 179 -12.42 -8.22 -4.46
CA ALA A 179 -11.81 -8.10 -5.79
C ALA A 179 -11.39 -6.66 -6.12
N LEU A 180 -12.11 -5.65 -5.60
CA LEU A 180 -11.85 -4.24 -5.89
C LEU A 180 -10.84 -3.59 -4.94
N LEU A 181 -10.81 -4.01 -3.67
CA LEU A 181 -10.05 -3.35 -2.61
C LEU A 181 -8.94 -4.19 -1.99
N GLY A 182 -8.64 -5.36 -2.58
CA GLY A 182 -7.43 -6.13 -2.25
C GLY A 182 -7.66 -7.23 -1.22
N GLY A 183 -8.47 -8.23 -1.58
CA GLY A 183 -8.44 -9.56 -0.99
C GLY A 183 -7.85 -10.54 -1.99
N SER A 184 -6.52 -10.72 -1.95
CA SER A 184 -5.80 -11.82 -2.63
C SER A 184 -5.13 -12.69 -1.60
#